data_AF-A0A640VVG5-F1
#
_entry.id   AF-A0A640VVG5-F1
#
_cell.length_a   1.000
_cell.length_b   1.000
_cell.length_c   1.000
_cell.angle_alpha   90.00
_cell.angle_beta   90.00
_cell.angle_gamma   90.00
#
_symmetry.space_group_name_H-M   'P 1'
#
loop_
_entity.id
_entity.type
_entity.pdbx_description
1 polymer ?
#
loop_
_entity_poly.entity_id
_entity_poly.type
_entity_poly.pdbx_seq_one_letter_code
_entity_poly.pdbx_strand_id
1 'polypeptide(L)'
;MNKAITDGAQLMPPSFADAPGAFADGSGPPDWQSVGASAKLITDDPDFGVCLEFDTADLQRLRYMGETPLLPGCYLRVSARLKLMRGPAPSARIAGFAGGPGGQPVADAQTLGPKMQLGADGQITEISAIVGPGTRLGVDMVWGPDALFGHFGVDLTGSDAARVRLDGLRIEDVSATYVSQQIAQVDVRDFGASGDGKSDDSDAFEAADQAAQGRSVLVPEGRYLLGRDLRLTAPFRFVGCVVMPEDASLVLTRQFHLPGYCDAFGEPVLALTKALQALMLPDAPTTLDMKGMTVRLSEPLRLRAPQGRDVTRAARTLCNGRIQAVPGAGWRHDEASLQVDWDSGAPLVLNPAGSAERVRVGARVSGPGVAPETYVRAKHAPDRVVTLNRPLGGGSGARDLTFTRFRYLLDFSDLPELWHFTLSSLEICGETVASGVMLPATGGYFRLRNCTIRDPRDRGLTSCGEGCNALQLSNCSFLSERRTALPHLALNANAPGVRIADCRSEGPHEFGHITGGSLLMTGCHVTNTTGHSQTGLTLAGHAAYLVTGNHFENCTMALGPDWGTIEPDTNLFSI
;
A
#
# COMPACT_ATOMS: atom_id res chain seq x y z
N MET A 1 11.97 -11.57 -24.92
CA MET A 1 12.35 -11.45 -26.34
C MET A 1 11.61 -10.23 -26.88
N ASN A 2 12.25 -9.06 -26.88
CA ASN A 2 11.58 -7.80 -27.20
C ASN A 2 11.41 -7.69 -28.72
N LYS A 3 10.16 -7.70 -29.17
CA LYS A 3 9.77 -7.54 -30.56
C LYS A 3 10.07 -6.10 -31.01
N ALA A 4 10.66 -5.92 -32.20
CA ALA A 4 10.88 -4.59 -32.79
C ALA A 4 9.52 -3.88 -32.96
N ILE A 5 9.46 -2.57 -32.74
CA ILE A 5 8.23 -1.78 -32.89
C ILE A 5 7.83 -1.73 -34.37
N THR A 6 8.82 -1.79 -35.25
CA THR A 6 8.65 -1.72 -36.71
C THR A 6 8.57 -3.09 -37.38
N ASP A 7 8.19 -4.16 -36.67
CA ASP A 7 8.05 -5.49 -37.28
C ASP A 7 7.09 -5.47 -38.48
N GLY A 8 7.61 -5.77 -39.68
CA GLY A 8 6.89 -5.69 -40.96
C GLY A 8 6.96 -4.35 -41.69
N ALA A 9 7.62 -3.31 -41.16
CA ALA A 9 7.81 -2.04 -41.85
C ALA A 9 9.10 -2.04 -42.69
N GLN A 10 9.03 -1.45 -43.89
CA GLN A 10 10.20 -1.28 -44.76
C GLN A 10 11.02 -0.07 -44.30
N LEU A 11 12.05 -0.32 -43.47
CA LEU A 11 13.02 0.71 -43.07
C LEU A 11 14.20 0.84 -44.06
N MET A 12 14.53 -0.29 -44.69
CA MET A 12 15.36 -0.51 -45.88
C MET A 12 15.35 0.51 -47.05
N PRO A 13 16.23 1.52 -47.27
CA PRO A 13 16.37 2.06 -48.62
C PRO A 13 16.82 0.96 -49.59
N PRO A 14 16.38 0.99 -50.85
CA PRO A 14 16.87 0.08 -51.88
C PRO A 14 18.37 0.30 -52.09
N SER A 15 19.06 -0.75 -52.54
CA SER A 15 20.48 -0.64 -52.90
C SER A 15 20.65 0.31 -54.10
N PHE A 16 21.84 0.88 -54.26
CA PHE A 16 22.12 1.70 -55.45
C PHE A 16 22.09 0.89 -56.75
N ALA A 17 22.25 -0.44 -56.70
CA ALA A 17 22.10 -1.31 -57.86
C ALA A 17 20.65 -1.38 -58.34
N ASP A 18 19.69 -1.42 -57.41
CA ASP A 18 18.28 -1.63 -57.72
C ASP A 18 17.56 -0.32 -58.06
N ALA A 19 17.92 0.78 -57.40
CA ALA A 19 17.23 2.06 -57.57
C ALA A 19 18.16 3.28 -57.35
N PRO A 20 19.14 3.51 -58.24
CA PRO A 20 20.06 4.65 -58.11
C PRO A 20 19.34 6.01 -58.17
N GLY A 21 18.18 6.07 -58.83
CA GLY A 21 17.33 7.26 -58.90
C GLY A 21 16.44 7.52 -57.67
N ALA A 22 16.52 6.70 -56.62
CA ALA A 22 15.74 6.88 -55.39
C ALA A 22 16.33 7.92 -54.42
N PHE A 23 17.44 8.56 -54.80
CA PHE A 23 18.14 9.55 -54.00
C PHE A 23 18.20 10.90 -54.73
N ALA A 24 18.07 11.98 -53.97
CA ALA A 24 18.05 13.35 -54.48
C ALA A 24 18.99 14.26 -53.69
N ASP A 25 19.43 15.34 -54.34
CA ASP A 25 20.02 16.48 -53.64
C ASP A 25 18.87 17.38 -53.18
N GLY A 26 18.66 17.45 -51.88
CA GLY A 26 17.55 18.17 -51.27
C GLY A 26 17.28 17.70 -49.85
N SER A 27 16.36 18.37 -49.17
CA SER A 27 15.95 17.99 -47.82
C SER A 27 14.62 17.25 -47.80
N GLY A 28 13.66 17.61 -48.64
CA GLY A 28 12.28 17.10 -48.68
C GLY A 28 11.56 17.66 -49.92
N PRO A 29 10.34 17.22 -50.27
CA PRO A 29 9.52 17.94 -51.24
C PRO A 29 9.25 19.38 -50.77
N PRO A 30 9.24 20.40 -51.66
CA PRO A 30 9.48 20.35 -53.10
C PRO A 30 10.96 20.49 -53.51
N ASP A 31 11.89 20.53 -52.56
CA ASP A 31 13.32 20.85 -52.75
C ASP A 31 14.15 19.72 -53.38
N TRP A 32 13.50 18.72 -53.98
CA TRP A 32 14.18 17.61 -54.63
C TRP A 32 14.81 18.06 -55.95
N GLN A 33 16.13 18.00 -56.00
CA GLN A 33 16.92 18.14 -57.21
C GLN A 33 17.56 16.79 -57.53
N SER A 34 17.79 16.51 -58.81
CA SER A 34 18.66 15.39 -59.15
C SER A 34 20.03 15.63 -58.50
N VAL A 35 20.67 14.58 -57.98
CA VAL A 35 22.04 14.62 -57.42
C VAL A 35 23.08 15.18 -58.42
N GLY A 36 22.68 15.34 -59.69
CA GLY A 36 23.41 16.05 -60.73
C GLY A 36 23.99 15.10 -61.78
N ALA A 37 24.54 15.66 -62.87
CA ALA A 37 25.25 14.92 -63.90
C ALA A 37 26.60 14.30 -63.42
N SER A 38 27.00 14.59 -62.19
CA SER A 38 28.24 14.12 -61.54
C SER A 38 28.06 12.84 -60.71
N ALA A 39 26.82 12.45 -60.36
CA ALA A 39 26.55 11.21 -59.64
C ALA A 39 26.63 10.01 -60.59
N LYS A 40 27.58 9.11 -60.34
CA LYS A 40 27.85 7.92 -61.15
C LYS A 40 27.72 6.67 -60.30
N LEU A 41 27.02 5.68 -60.84
CA LEU A 41 27.02 4.35 -60.27
C LEU A 41 28.35 3.68 -60.58
N ILE A 42 29.09 3.31 -59.54
CA ILE A 42 30.27 2.46 -59.62
C ILE A 42 29.80 1.04 -59.32
N THR A 43 30.24 0.05 -60.09
CA THR A 43 29.72 -1.32 -60.00
C THR A 43 30.73 -2.32 -59.43
N ASP A 44 31.98 -1.91 -59.27
CA ASP A 44 33.14 -2.75 -58.96
C ASP A 44 34.11 -2.07 -57.97
N ASP A 45 33.58 -1.24 -57.05
CA ASP A 45 34.42 -0.70 -55.97
C ASP A 45 34.90 -1.86 -55.07
N PRO A 46 36.21 -1.95 -54.74
CA PRO A 46 36.75 -3.07 -53.99
C PRO A 46 36.23 -3.16 -52.54
N ASP A 47 35.73 -2.06 -51.96
CA ASP A 47 35.23 -2.00 -50.59
C ASP A 47 33.69 -2.05 -50.51
N PHE A 48 33.00 -1.41 -51.47
CA PHE A 48 31.54 -1.26 -51.47
C PHE A 48 30.81 -2.08 -52.54
N GLY A 49 31.51 -2.63 -53.52
CA GLY A 49 30.88 -3.24 -54.70
C GLY A 49 30.14 -2.18 -55.52
N VAL A 50 28.80 -2.18 -55.46
CA VAL A 50 27.97 -1.19 -56.16
C VAL A 50 27.70 0.02 -55.26
N CYS A 51 28.25 1.18 -55.61
CA CYS A 51 28.15 2.40 -54.79
C CYS A 51 27.94 3.66 -55.64
N LEU A 52 27.53 4.76 -55.01
CA LEU A 52 27.37 6.05 -55.70
C LEU A 52 28.62 6.92 -55.53
N GLU A 53 29.23 7.37 -56.63
CA GLU A 53 30.33 8.35 -56.65
C GLU A 53 29.80 9.70 -57.11
N PHE A 54 30.14 10.79 -56.41
CA PHE A 54 29.73 12.14 -56.79
C PHE A 54 30.77 13.18 -56.37
N ASP A 55 30.81 14.30 -57.09
CA ASP A 55 31.60 15.47 -56.70
C ASP A 55 30.82 16.27 -55.65
N THR A 56 31.52 16.84 -54.66
CA THR A 56 30.89 17.61 -53.59
C THR A 56 30.66 19.07 -53.98
N ALA A 57 29.73 19.72 -53.29
CA ALA A 57 29.50 21.17 -53.32
C ALA A 57 29.71 21.75 -51.90
N ASP A 58 29.57 23.06 -51.73
CA ASP A 58 29.67 23.72 -50.41
C ASP A 58 28.75 23.07 -49.35
N LEU A 59 27.55 22.68 -49.78
CA LEU A 59 26.67 21.74 -49.10
C LEU A 59 26.10 20.75 -50.12
N GLN A 60 26.65 19.53 -50.13
CA GLN A 60 26.10 18.44 -50.93
C GLN A 60 25.15 17.61 -50.07
N ARG A 61 23.89 17.48 -50.50
CA ARG A 61 22.93 16.57 -49.86
C ARG A 61 22.75 15.34 -50.72
N LEU A 62 22.51 14.22 -50.06
CA LEU A 62 22.09 12.99 -50.71
C LEU A 62 21.07 12.31 -49.80
N ARG A 63 19.80 12.45 -50.16
CA ARG A 63 18.65 12.02 -49.35
C ARG A 63 17.87 10.93 -50.07
N TYR A 64 17.54 9.85 -49.38
CA TYR A 64 16.59 8.86 -49.86
C TYR A 64 15.18 9.48 -49.91
N MET A 65 14.55 9.43 -51.07
CA MET A 65 13.24 10.06 -51.33
C MET A 65 12.06 9.26 -50.78
N GLY A 66 12.25 7.98 -50.40
CA GLY A 66 11.20 7.18 -49.82
C GLY A 66 10.82 7.65 -48.42
N GLU A 67 9.56 7.47 -48.06
CA GLU A 67 9.06 7.74 -46.72
C GLU A 67 9.44 6.57 -45.80
N THR A 68 10.43 6.76 -44.93
CA THR A 68 10.80 5.78 -43.92
C THR A 68 9.86 5.93 -42.72
N PRO A 69 9.00 4.95 -42.38
CA PRO A 69 8.00 5.13 -41.32
C PRO A 69 8.63 5.39 -39.95
N LEU A 70 8.07 6.37 -39.22
CA LEU A 70 8.42 6.65 -37.82
C LEU A 70 7.18 6.44 -36.94
N LEU A 71 6.97 5.20 -36.51
CA LEU A 71 5.84 4.84 -35.65
C LEU A 71 5.98 5.49 -34.25
N PRO A 72 4.87 5.75 -33.54
CA PRO A 72 4.92 6.26 -32.17
C PRO A 72 5.82 5.39 -31.26
N GLY A 73 6.78 6.04 -30.60
CA GLY A 73 7.76 5.37 -29.72
C GLY A 73 8.96 4.74 -30.44
N CYS A 74 9.07 4.89 -31.75
CA CYS A 74 10.18 4.38 -32.55
C CYS A 74 11.47 5.21 -32.35
N TYR A 75 12.60 4.52 -32.23
CA TYR A 75 13.93 5.10 -32.33
C TYR A 75 14.68 4.41 -33.46
N LEU A 76 15.13 5.19 -34.44
CA LEU A 76 15.85 4.68 -35.61
C LEU A 76 17.32 5.09 -35.54
N ARG A 77 18.23 4.13 -35.72
CA ARG A 77 19.63 4.42 -36.01
C ARG A 77 19.81 4.46 -37.51
N VAL A 78 20.24 5.61 -38.02
CA VAL A 78 20.62 5.79 -39.42
C VAL A 78 22.14 5.80 -39.49
N SER A 79 22.73 5.09 -40.44
CA SER A 79 24.18 4.97 -40.61
C SER A 79 24.57 4.94 -42.08
N ALA A 80 25.76 5.41 -42.39
CA ALA A 80 26.31 5.49 -43.74
C ALA A 80 27.81 5.28 -43.73
N ARG A 81 28.35 4.65 -44.79
CA ARG A 81 29.79 4.46 -45.00
C ARG A 81 30.23 5.23 -46.22
N LEU A 82 31.16 6.17 -46.02
CA LEU A 82 31.67 7.06 -47.05
C LEU A 82 33.17 6.89 -47.22
N LYS A 83 33.67 7.21 -48.42
CA LYS A 83 35.10 7.17 -48.74
C LYS A 83 35.47 8.37 -49.60
N LEU A 84 36.49 9.10 -49.18
CA LEU A 84 37.09 10.17 -49.99
C LEU A 84 37.92 9.53 -51.11
N MET A 85 37.72 9.96 -52.34
CA MET A 85 38.46 9.45 -53.51
C MET A 85 39.55 10.42 -53.97
N ARG A 86 39.30 11.72 -53.82
CA ARG A 86 40.26 12.79 -54.08
C ARG A 86 39.75 14.12 -53.53
N GLY A 87 40.66 15.09 -53.41
CA GLY A 87 40.34 16.48 -53.08
C GLY A 87 40.40 16.76 -51.57
N PRO A 88 40.05 17.97 -51.13
CA PRO A 88 40.06 18.32 -49.71
C PRO A 88 39.01 17.47 -48.98
N ALA A 89 39.35 16.87 -47.83
CA ALA A 89 38.39 16.08 -47.06
C ALA A 89 37.21 16.97 -46.60
N PRO A 90 35.96 16.67 -47.00
CA PRO A 90 34.79 17.32 -46.43
C PRO A 90 34.45 16.70 -45.07
N SER A 91 33.55 17.34 -44.33
CA SER A 91 32.88 16.67 -43.21
C SER A 91 31.53 16.12 -43.63
N ALA A 92 31.17 14.95 -43.10
CA ALA A 92 29.91 14.26 -43.31
C ALA A 92 29.06 14.21 -42.03
N ARG A 93 27.74 14.15 -42.19
CA ARG A 93 26.79 13.83 -41.12
C ARG A 93 25.56 13.12 -41.68
N ILE A 94 24.88 12.37 -40.83
CA ILE A 94 23.50 11.98 -41.11
C ILE A 94 22.61 13.22 -41.00
N ALA A 95 21.67 13.36 -41.92
CA ALA A 95 20.64 14.39 -41.86
C ALA A 95 19.35 13.88 -42.51
N GLY A 96 18.23 14.53 -42.21
CA GLY A 96 16.94 14.09 -42.72
C GLY A 96 15.86 15.17 -42.75
N PHE A 97 14.68 14.79 -43.20
CA PHE A 97 13.46 15.60 -43.14
C PHE A 97 12.40 14.85 -42.36
N ALA A 98 11.83 15.53 -41.37
CA ALA A 98 10.76 15.01 -40.55
C ALA A 98 9.42 15.36 -41.20
N GLY A 99 8.74 14.37 -41.77
CA GLY A 99 7.42 14.53 -42.38
C GLY A 99 6.30 14.29 -41.38
N GLY A 100 5.43 15.27 -41.20
CA GLY A 100 4.21 15.21 -40.40
C GLY A 100 2.95 14.98 -41.25
N PRO A 101 1.75 15.20 -40.68
CA PRO A 101 0.48 15.04 -41.38
C PRO A 101 0.43 15.81 -42.71
N GLY A 102 0.03 15.13 -43.79
CA GLY A 102 -0.03 15.73 -45.13
C GLY A 102 1.33 16.02 -45.78
N GLY A 103 2.41 15.41 -45.28
CA GLY A 103 3.76 15.55 -45.82
C GLY A 103 4.44 16.87 -45.48
N GLN A 104 3.88 17.64 -44.53
CA GLN A 104 4.45 18.92 -44.10
C GLN A 104 5.64 18.71 -43.17
N PRO A 105 6.66 19.59 -43.18
CA PRO A 105 7.77 19.51 -42.24
C PRO A 105 7.28 19.69 -40.80
N VAL A 106 7.77 18.86 -39.88
CA VAL A 106 7.51 19.02 -38.44
C VAL A 106 8.30 20.21 -37.90
N ALA A 107 7.61 21.12 -37.18
CA ALA A 107 8.23 22.29 -36.57
C ALA A 107 9.28 21.88 -35.52
N ASP A 108 10.39 22.63 -35.46
CA ASP A 108 11.49 22.46 -34.49
C ASP A 108 12.21 21.10 -34.51
N ALA A 109 11.92 20.25 -35.50
CA ALA A 109 12.60 18.96 -35.65
C ALA A 109 14.10 19.16 -35.91
N GLN A 110 14.94 18.49 -35.13
CA GLN A 110 16.39 18.52 -35.30
C GLN A 110 16.79 17.61 -36.46
N THR A 111 16.97 18.20 -37.63
CA THR A 111 17.19 17.48 -38.90
C THR A 111 18.64 17.10 -39.18
N LEU A 112 19.57 17.48 -38.31
CA LEU A 112 21.01 17.39 -38.54
C LEU A 112 21.68 16.63 -37.39
N GLY A 113 22.33 15.51 -37.72
CA GLY A 113 23.10 14.71 -36.76
C GLY A 113 24.54 15.21 -36.55
N PRO A 114 25.35 14.46 -35.78
CA PRO A 114 26.72 14.83 -35.46
C PRO A 114 27.61 14.90 -36.71
N LYS A 115 28.49 15.90 -36.75
CA LYS A 115 29.40 16.15 -37.87
C LYS A 115 30.74 15.44 -37.65
N MET A 116 31.20 14.68 -38.64
CA MET A 116 32.46 13.94 -38.62
C MET A 116 33.29 14.27 -39.86
N GLN A 117 34.59 14.48 -39.70
CA GLN A 117 35.50 14.71 -40.82
C GLN A 117 35.79 13.41 -41.56
N LEU A 118 35.76 13.39 -42.90
CA LEU A 118 36.18 12.22 -43.65
C LEU A 118 37.68 11.96 -43.50
N GLY A 119 38.06 10.68 -43.54
CA GLY A 119 39.46 10.23 -43.50
C GLY A 119 40.25 10.58 -44.76
N ALA A 120 41.48 10.05 -44.82
CA ALA A 120 42.34 10.20 -45.99
C ALA A 120 41.75 9.53 -47.24
N ASP A 121 42.28 9.86 -48.42
CA ASP A 121 41.90 9.22 -49.68
C ASP A 121 41.96 7.69 -49.54
N GLY A 122 40.87 7.02 -49.92
CA GLY A 122 40.78 5.58 -49.82
C GLY A 122 40.23 5.05 -48.48
N GLN A 123 40.16 5.88 -47.43
CA GLN A 123 39.73 5.43 -46.10
C GLN A 123 38.21 5.48 -45.94
N ILE A 124 37.64 4.41 -45.38
CA ILE A 124 36.21 4.34 -45.07
C ILE A 124 35.93 5.07 -43.76
N THR A 125 34.97 5.98 -43.79
CA THR A 125 34.43 6.69 -42.62
C THR A 125 32.97 6.28 -42.43
N GLU A 126 32.65 5.75 -41.25
CA GLU A 126 31.27 5.43 -40.87
C GLU A 126 30.71 6.56 -40.01
N ILE A 127 29.50 7.01 -40.37
CA ILE A 127 28.76 8.02 -39.63
C ILE A 127 27.40 7.46 -39.22
N SER A 128 26.89 7.89 -38.07
CA SER A 128 25.59 7.47 -37.58
C SER A 128 24.88 8.58 -36.80
N ALA A 129 23.55 8.56 -36.79
CA ALA A 129 22.73 9.34 -35.89
C ALA A 129 21.51 8.54 -35.43
N ILE A 130 21.03 8.80 -34.21
CA ILE A 130 19.80 8.24 -33.68
C ILE A 130 18.68 9.29 -33.72
N VAL A 131 17.55 8.91 -34.31
CA VAL A 131 16.37 9.73 -34.51
C VAL A 131 15.24 9.21 -33.62
N GLY A 132 14.50 10.10 -32.96
CA GLY A 132 13.39 9.69 -32.11
C GLY A 132 12.50 10.84 -31.63
N PRO A 133 11.39 10.53 -30.93
CA PRO A 133 10.34 11.50 -30.61
C PRO A 133 10.66 12.44 -29.45
N GLY A 134 11.74 12.22 -28.70
CA GLY A 134 12.04 13.02 -27.51
C GLY A 134 13.49 12.96 -27.07
N THR A 135 13.88 13.95 -26.26
CA THR A 135 15.24 14.11 -25.73
C THR A 135 15.56 12.96 -24.76
N ARG A 136 16.42 12.04 -25.19
CA ARG A 136 17.00 10.98 -24.36
C ARG A 136 18.50 10.92 -24.59
N LEU A 137 19.22 10.33 -23.63
CA LEU A 137 20.67 10.15 -23.75
C LEU A 137 20.99 9.35 -25.03
N GLY A 138 21.85 9.91 -25.88
CA GLY A 138 22.27 9.29 -27.15
C GLY A 138 21.31 9.46 -28.31
N VAL A 139 20.22 10.25 -28.19
CA VAL A 139 19.40 10.66 -29.34
C VAL A 139 19.99 11.93 -29.92
N ASP A 140 20.37 11.88 -31.20
CA ASP A 140 21.03 13.00 -31.88
C ASP A 140 20.03 13.95 -32.56
N MET A 141 18.91 13.40 -33.03
CA MET A 141 17.92 14.09 -33.86
C MET A 141 16.53 13.92 -33.25
N VAL A 142 16.14 14.88 -32.40
CA VAL A 142 14.82 14.89 -31.75
C VAL A 142 13.77 15.49 -32.68
N TRP A 143 12.79 14.67 -33.08
CA TRP A 143 11.79 15.03 -34.10
C TRP A 143 10.37 15.24 -33.56
N GLY A 144 10.15 14.98 -32.27
CA GLY A 144 8.84 15.14 -31.65
C GLY A 144 7.85 14.01 -32.00
N PRO A 145 6.67 14.02 -31.37
CA PRO A 145 5.65 12.98 -31.58
C PRO A 145 4.87 13.13 -32.90
N ASP A 146 4.97 14.29 -33.56
CA ASP A 146 4.21 14.60 -34.78
C ASP A 146 4.88 14.11 -36.07
N ALA A 147 6.13 13.63 -35.98
CA ALA A 147 6.85 13.04 -37.11
C ALA A 147 6.30 11.64 -37.42
N LEU A 148 5.77 11.47 -38.63
CA LEU A 148 5.17 10.23 -39.12
C LEU A 148 6.14 9.42 -40.00
N PHE A 149 7.06 10.10 -40.67
CA PHE A 149 8.07 9.48 -41.51
C PHE A 149 9.32 10.36 -41.65
N GLY A 150 10.40 9.76 -42.15
CA GLY A 150 11.64 10.45 -42.46
C GLY A 150 12.13 10.21 -43.88
N HIS A 151 12.68 11.26 -44.49
CA HIS A 151 13.62 11.13 -45.60
C HIS A 151 15.02 11.23 -45.04
N PHE A 152 15.81 10.16 -45.11
CA PHE A 152 17.12 10.09 -44.46
C PHE A 152 18.25 10.11 -45.48
N GLY A 153 19.41 10.62 -45.07
CA GLY A 153 20.56 10.72 -45.95
C GLY A 153 21.78 11.35 -45.31
N VAL A 154 22.69 11.79 -46.16
CA VAL A 154 23.95 12.40 -45.74
C VAL A 154 24.03 13.84 -46.23
N ASP A 155 24.61 14.70 -45.41
CA ASP A 155 25.09 16.03 -45.81
C ASP A 155 26.62 16.00 -45.79
N LEU A 156 27.26 16.50 -46.86
CA LEU A 156 28.68 16.80 -46.91
C LEU A 156 28.88 18.32 -46.96
N THR A 157 29.84 18.83 -46.19
CA THR A 157 30.15 20.27 -46.11
C THR A 157 31.64 20.53 -46.06
N GLY A 158 32.06 21.71 -46.52
CA GLY A 158 33.42 22.22 -46.33
C GLY A 158 34.41 21.94 -47.48
N SER A 159 33.94 21.39 -48.61
CA SER A 159 34.71 21.37 -49.86
C SER A 159 33.78 21.15 -51.05
N ASP A 160 33.94 21.94 -52.11
CA ASP A 160 33.27 21.80 -53.41
C ASP A 160 34.17 21.14 -54.48
N ALA A 161 35.35 20.66 -54.08
CA ALA A 161 36.36 20.09 -54.97
C ALA A 161 36.72 18.63 -54.60
N ALA A 162 35.94 18.01 -53.72
CA ALA A 162 36.14 16.62 -53.31
C ALA A 162 35.30 15.67 -54.16
N ARG A 163 35.75 14.43 -54.25
CA ARG A 163 34.95 13.33 -54.80
C ARG A 163 34.77 12.25 -53.76
N VAL A 164 33.53 11.86 -53.51
CA VAL A 164 33.18 10.94 -52.44
C VAL A 164 32.38 9.77 -53.00
N ARG A 165 32.63 8.57 -52.47
CA ARG A 165 31.80 7.38 -52.67
C ARG A 165 30.95 7.12 -51.44
N LEU A 166 29.68 6.79 -51.63
CA LEU A 166 28.75 6.34 -50.59
C LEU A 166 28.33 4.90 -50.90
N ASP A 167 28.54 4.01 -49.93
CA ASP A 167 28.12 2.60 -49.96
C ASP A 167 26.59 2.46 -50.00
N GLY A 168 25.92 3.16 -49.08
CA GLY A 168 24.48 3.16 -48.92
C GLY A 168 24.07 3.73 -47.57
N LEU A 169 22.77 3.70 -47.30
CA LEU A 169 22.21 4.01 -45.99
C LEU A 169 21.71 2.74 -45.32
N ARG A 170 21.98 2.63 -44.02
CA ARG A 170 21.44 1.61 -43.13
C ARG A 170 20.55 2.28 -42.08
N ILE A 171 19.37 1.73 -41.85
CA ILE A 171 18.33 2.25 -40.96
C ILE A 171 17.81 1.08 -40.15
N GLU A 172 18.02 1.14 -38.84
CA GLU A 172 17.71 0.06 -37.91
C GLU A 172 16.75 0.56 -36.83
N ASP A 173 15.76 -0.26 -36.48
CA ASP A 173 14.95 -0.06 -35.28
C ASP A 173 15.81 -0.40 -34.04
N VAL A 174 16.17 0.64 -33.28
CA VAL A 174 16.91 0.54 -32.02
C VAL A 174 16.00 0.83 -30.81
N SER A 175 14.67 0.84 -31.00
CA SER A 175 13.68 1.17 -29.96
C SER A 175 13.83 0.29 -28.73
N ALA A 176 14.21 -0.98 -28.88
CA ALA A 176 14.44 -1.89 -27.76
C ALA A 176 15.46 -1.35 -26.73
N THR A 177 16.45 -0.57 -27.18
CA THR A 177 17.46 0.08 -26.33
C THR A 177 16.86 1.20 -25.47
N TYR A 178 15.78 1.82 -25.96
CA TYR A 178 15.08 2.93 -25.31
C TYR A 178 13.81 2.46 -24.57
N VAL A 179 13.30 1.26 -24.85
CA VAL A 179 12.18 0.63 -24.12
C VAL A 179 12.59 0.30 -22.68
N SER A 180 13.86 -0.01 -22.40
CA SER A 180 14.33 -0.29 -21.03
C SER A 180 14.20 0.91 -20.08
N GLN A 181 14.30 2.14 -20.59
CA GLN A 181 14.09 3.36 -19.80
C GLN A 181 12.61 3.74 -19.64
N GLN A 182 11.71 3.08 -20.39
CA GLN A 182 10.25 3.20 -20.21
C GLN A 182 9.68 2.22 -19.19
N ILE A 183 10.42 1.17 -18.80
CA ILE A 183 10.06 0.32 -17.67
C ILE A 183 10.70 0.91 -16.43
N ALA A 184 9.99 1.85 -15.78
CA ALA A 184 10.33 2.36 -14.45
C ALA A 184 10.10 1.30 -13.34
N GLN A 185 10.47 0.04 -13.61
CA GLN A 185 10.29 -1.10 -12.73
C GLN A 185 11.58 -1.91 -12.61
N VAL A 186 12.00 -2.10 -11.36
CA VAL A 186 13.04 -3.05 -10.94
C VAL A 186 12.36 -4.37 -10.61
N ASP A 187 12.74 -5.48 -11.21
CA ASP A 187 12.12 -6.78 -10.94
C ASP A 187 12.87 -7.52 -9.82
N VAL A 188 12.15 -8.05 -8.82
CA VAL A 188 12.78 -8.84 -7.73
C VAL A 188 13.52 -10.09 -8.24
N ARG A 189 13.13 -10.64 -9.40
CA ARG A 189 13.78 -11.81 -10.01
C ARG A 189 15.16 -11.50 -10.57
N ASP A 190 15.40 -10.24 -10.97
CA ASP A 190 16.73 -9.81 -11.41
C ASP A 190 17.75 -9.86 -10.25
N PHE A 191 17.26 -9.90 -9.00
CA PHE A 191 18.05 -10.02 -7.77
C PHE A 191 18.02 -11.43 -7.16
N GLY A 192 17.52 -12.42 -7.92
CA GLY A 192 17.55 -13.83 -7.53
C GLY A 192 16.31 -14.33 -6.78
N ALA A 193 15.22 -13.55 -6.73
CA ALA A 193 13.96 -14.06 -6.18
C ALA A 193 13.40 -15.22 -7.04
N SER A 194 13.07 -16.32 -6.38
CA SER A 194 12.58 -17.55 -7.00
C SER A 194 11.06 -17.56 -7.19
N GLY A 195 10.30 -17.04 -6.21
CA GLY A 195 8.84 -17.03 -6.24
C GLY A 195 8.18 -18.41 -6.17
N ASP A 196 8.88 -19.42 -5.59
CA ASP A 196 8.41 -20.81 -5.47
C ASP A 196 7.63 -21.11 -4.16
N GLY A 197 7.59 -20.15 -3.24
CA GLY A 197 6.94 -20.21 -1.94
C GLY A 197 7.71 -21.01 -0.88
N LYS A 198 8.96 -21.39 -1.17
CA LYS A 198 9.81 -22.26 -0.33
C LYS A 198 11.18 -21.65 -0.06
N SER A 199 11.82 -21.11 -1.08
CA SER A 199 13.11 -20.45 -0.97
C SER A 199 12.91 -19.05 -0.39
N ASP A 200 13.76 -18.65 0.56
CA ASP A 200 13.67 -17.33 1.16
C ASP A 200 14.13 -16.26 0.17
N ASP A 201 13.18 -15.43 -0.27
CA ASP A 201 13.38 -14.36 -1.25
C ASP A 201 13.68 -13.01 -0.58
N SER A 202 13.86 -12.96 0.76
CA SER A 202 14.05 -11.71 1.51
C SER A 202 15.21 -10.84 1.01
N ASP A 203 16.38 -11.46 0.77
CA ASP A 203 17.58 -10.74 0.31
C ASP A 203 17.35 -10.10 -1.06
N ALA A 204 16.64 -10.79 -1.95
CA ALA A 204 16.31 -10.30 -3.29
C ALA A 204 15.36 -9.10 -3.23
N PHE A 205 14.39 -9.12 -2.31
CA PHE A 205 13.47 -8.00 -2.09
C PHE A 205 14.19 -6.76 -1.55
N GLU A 206 15.09 -6.90 -0.57
CA GLU A 206 15.89 -5.79 -0.06
C GLU A 206 16.82 -5.22 -1.14
N ALA A 207 17.48 -6.08 -1.91
CA ALA A 207 18.37 -5.64 -2.99
C ALA A 207 17.61 -4.90 -4.10
N ALA A 208 16.43 -5.38 -4.47
CA ALA A 208 15.55 -4.71 -5.43
C ALA A 208 15.04 -3.36 -4.89
N ASP A 209 14.67 -3.28 -3.59
CA ASP A 209 14.26 -2.04 -2.94
C ASP A 209 15.37 -0.98 -2.98
N GLN A 210 16.60 -1.37 -2.65
CA GLN A 210 17.77 -0.50 -2.71
C GLN A 210 18.09 -0.06 -4.14
N ALA A 211 18.00 -0.97 -5.11
CA ALA A 211 18.26 -0.68 -6.52
C ALA A 211 17.18 0.19 -7.17
N ALA A 212 15.96 0.22 -6.62
CA ALA A 212 14.85 1.01 -7.14
C ALA A 212 15.21 2.50 -7.24
N GLN A 213 15.95 3.05 -6.28
CA GLN A 213 16.38 4.46 -6.26
C GLN A 213 15.24 5.44 -6.59
N GLY A 214 14.04 5.17 -6.07
CA GLY A 214 12.83 5.97 -6.29
C GLY A 214 11.90 5.46 -7.41
N ARG A 215 12.31 4.48 -8.20
CA ARG A 215 11.45 3.73 -9.14
C ARG A 215 10.55 2.75 -8.41
N SER A 216 9.61 2.13 -9.12
CA SER A 216 8.81 1.04 -8.56
C SER A 216 9.53 -0.30 -8.65
N VAL A 217 9.19 -1.23 -7.76
CA VAL A 217 9.67 -2.61 -7.79
C VAL A 217 8.52 -3.51 -8.26
N LEU A 218 8.74 -4.33 -9.28
CA LEU A 218 7.79 -5.34 -9.74
C LEU A 218 8.04 -6.65 -8.97
N VAL A 219 6.96 -7.24 -8.48
CA VAL A 219 6.94 -8.60 -7.94
C VAL A 219 6.11 -9.45 -8.90
N PRO A 220 6.73 -10.17 -9.85
CA PRO A 220 6.00 -10.95 -10.85
C PRO A 220 5.16 -12.07 -10.23
N GLU A 221 4.29 -12.69 -11.03
CA GLU A 221 3.47 -13.83 -10.60
C GLU A 221 4.31 -14.92 -9.90
N GLY A 222 3.90 -15.35 -8.70
CA GLY A 222 4.63 -16.31 -7.89
C GLY A 222 4.23 -16.21 -6.41
N ARG A 223 4.84 -17.06 -5.57
CA ARG A 223 4.72 -17.00 -4.11
C ARG A 223 6.10 -16.73 -3.54
N TYR A 224 6.30 -15.61 -2.86
CA TYR A 224 7.63 -15.21 -2.37
C TYR A 224 7.66 -15.37 -0.85
N LEU A 225 8.47 -16.32 -0.36
CA LEU A 225 8.65 -16.48 1.08
C LEU A 225 9.59 -15.37 1.56
N LEU A 226 9.11 -14.49 2.44
CA LEU A 226 9.94 -13.52 3.13
C LEU A 226 10.10 -14.02 4.58
N GLY A 227 11.22 -14.67 4.86
CA GLY A 227 11.47 -15.39 6.11
C GLY A 227 11.74 -14.50 7.32
N ARG A 228 11.86 -13.18 7.15
CA ARG A 228 12.23 -12.22 8.21
C ARG A 228 11.47 -10.91 8.12
N ASP A 229 11.66 -10.07 9.14
CA ASP A 229 11.20 -8.69 9.15
C ASP A 229 11.77 -7.93 7.95
N LEU A 230 10.90 -7.26 7.19
CA LEU A 230 11.29 -6.43 6.06
C LEU A 230 10.65 -5.05 6.11
N ARG A 231 11.44 -4.05 5.73
CA ARG A 231 10.96 -2.70 5.48
C ARG A 231 11.29 -2.31 4.06
N LEU A 232 10.24 -2.14 3.27
CA LEU A 232 10.35 -1.77 1.86
C LEU A 232 10.04 -0.28 1.71
N THR A 233 10.92 0.44 1.03
CA THR A 233 10.90 1.91 0.94
C THR A 233 10.46 2.41 -0.42
N ALA A 234 10.67 1.63 -1.48
CA ALA A 234 10.15 1.85 -2.82
C ALA A 234 8.65 1.50 -2.91
N PRO A 235 7.93 2.01 -3.92
CA PRO A 235 6.61 1.50 -4.25
C PRO A 235 6.73 0.13 -4.94
N PHE A 236 6.08 -0.89 -4.38
CA PHE A 236 6.01 -2.24 -4.93
C PHE A 236 4.72 -2.47 -5.71
N ARG A 237 4.83 -3.12 -6.87
CA ARG A 237 3.72 -3.61 -7.67
C ARG A 237 3.69 -5.12 -7.58
N PHE A 238 2.73 -5.64 -6.82
CA PHE A 238 2.54 -7.07 -6.65
C PHE A 238 1.65 -7.64 -7.76
N VAL A 239 2.22 -8.56 -8.54
CA VAL A 239 1.50 -9.48 -9.43
C VAL A 239 1.45 -10.87 -8.78
N GLY A 240 2.54 -11.27 -8.10
CA GLY A 240 2.56 -12.42 -7.19
C GLY A 240 2.24 -12.02 -5.74
N CYS A 241 2.26 -13.01 -4.84
CA CYS A 241 1.96 -12.80 -3.43
C CYS A 241 3.16 -13.17 -2.53
N VAL A 242 3.20 -12.54 -1.37
CA VAL A 242 4.17 -12.77 -0.30
C VAL A 242 3.61 -13.77 0.71
N VAL A 243 4.48 -14.61 1.24
CA VAL A 243 4.22 -15.52 2.37
C VAL A 243 5.22 -15.19 3.47
N MET A 244 4.75 -15.07 4.71
CA MET A 244 5.62 -14.76 5.86
C MET A 244 5.25 -15.62 7.08
N PRO A 245 6.23 -15.94 7.94
CA PRO A 245 5.98 -16.45 9.30
C PRO A 245 5.02 -15.56 10.10
N GLU A 246 4.34 -16.12 11.13
CA GLU A 246 3.37 -15.38 11.95
C GLU A 246 4.02 -14.15 12.66
N ASP A 247 5.26 -14.32 13.10
CA ASP A 247 6.07 -13.37 13.87
C ASP A 247 6.87 -12.38 13.01
N ALA A 248 7.04 -12.65 11.70
CA ALA A 248 7.73 -11.75 10.80
C ALA A 248 6.83 -10.60 10.31
N SER A 249 7.37 -9.39 10.24
CA SER A 249 6.63 -8.17 9.88
C SER A 249 7.05 -7.60 8.52
N LEU A 250 6.10 -6.99 7.81
CA LEU A 250 6.37 -6.29 6.55
C LEU A 250 5.89 -4.85 6.66
N VAL A 251 6.79 -3.89 6.49
CA VAL A 251 6.46 -2.46 6.47
C VAL A 251 6.58 -1.93 5.03
N LEU A 252 5.43 -1.68 4.39
CA LEU A 252 5.35 -1.04 3.07
C LEU A 252 5.34 0.49 3.21
N THR A 253 6.50 1.14 3.28
CA THR A 253 6.62 2.55 3.69
C THR A 253 5.81 3.52 2.82
N ARG A 254 5.80 3.33 1.49
CA ARG A 254 5.07 4.19 0.53
C ARG A 254 3.67 3.69 0.17
N GLN A 255 3.27 2.53 0.67
CA GLN A 255 1.97 1.89 0.40
C GLN A 255 1.36 1.35 1.69
N PHE A 256 1.51 2.09 2.79
CA PHE A 256 1.02 1.70 4.10
C PHE A 256 -0.51 1.91 4.21
N HIS A 257 -1.26 1.12 3.46
CA HIS A 257 -2.72 1.11 3.41
C HIS A 257 -3.21 -0.30 3.05
N LEU A 258 -4.41 -0.67 3.50
CA LEU A 258 -4.91 -2.03 3.36
C LEU A 258 -4.90 -2.56 1.91
N PRO A 259 -5.28 -1.79 0.87
CA PRO A 259 -5.16 -2.29 -0.50
C PRO A 259 -3.74 -2.74 -0.89
N GLY A 260 -2.68 -2.05 -0.43
CA GLY A 260 -1.31 -2.42 -0.77
C GLY A 260 -0.87 -3.70 -0.07
N TYR A 261 -1.37 -3.94 1.15
CA TYR A 261 -1.19 -5.22 1.83
C TYR A 261 -2.03 -6.33 1.18
N CYS A 262 -3.23 -6.03 0.68
CA CYS A 262 -4.02 -6.99 -0.09
C CYS A 262 -3.31 -7.38 -1.39
N ASP A 263 -2.72 -6.41 -2.09
CA ASP A 263 -1.89 -6.68 -3.28
C ASP A 263 -0.70 -7.58 -2.91
N ALA A 264 -0.05 -7.33 -1.77
CA ALA A 264 1.08 -8.12 -1.31
C ALA A 264 0.72 -9.54 -0.88
N PHE A 265 -0.35 -9.74 -0.11
CA PHE A 265 -0.67 -11.04 0.52
C PHE A 265 -1.76 -11.84 -0.21
N GLY A 266 -2.55 -11.21 -1.09
CA GLY A 266 -3.63 -11.84 -1.84
C GLY A 266 -4.88 -12.21 -1.03
N GLU A 267 -4.86 -12.05 0.30
CA GLU A 267 -5.98 -12.40 1.19
C GLU A 267 -6.23 -11.25 2.21
N PRO A 268 -7.43 -10.64 2.24
CA PRO A 268 -7.72 -9.46 3.06
C PRO A 268 -7.55 -9.63 4.58
N VAL A 269 -7.86 -10.79 5.16
CA VAL A 269 -7.74 -11.01 6.61
C VAL A 269 -6.28 -11.09 7.02
N LEU A 270 -5.46 -11.83 6.29
CA LEU A 270 -4.01 -11.90 6.47
C LEU A 270 -3.37 -10.54 6.21
N ALA A 271 -3.78 -9.83 5.16
CA ALA A 271 -3.31 -8.49 4.85
C ALA A 271 -3.58 -7.51 6.00
N LEU A 272 -4.80 -7.48 6.55
CA LEU A 272 -5.14 -6.66 7.70
C LEU A 272 -4.32 -7.05 8.94
N THR A 273 -4.15 -8.34 9.18
CA THR A 273 -3.36 -8.86 10.31
C THR A 273 -1.91 -8.39 10.23
N LYS A 274 -1.27 -8.55 9.07
CA LYS A 274 0.13 -8.14 8.83
C LYS A 274 0.29 -6.62 8.86
N ALA A 275 -0.67 -5.87 8.32
CA ALA A 275 -0.66 -4.41 8.37
C ALA A 275 -0.80 -3.88 9.79
N LEU A 276 -1.64 -4.50 10.62
CA LEU A 276 -1.78 -4.15 12.03
C LEU A 276 -0.54 -4.52 12.84
N GLN A 277 0.09 -5.68 12.59
CA GLN A 277 1.38 -6.03 13.17
C GLN A 277 2.44 -4.96 12.85
N ALA A 278 2.53 -4.56 11.58
CA ALA A 278 3.45 -3.51 11.13
C ALA A 278 3.15 -2.15 11.79
N LEU A 279 1.87 -1.77 11.94
CA LEU A 279 1.45 -0.52 12.57
C LEU A 279 1.95 -0.38 14.02
N MET A 280 2.16 -1.50 14.71
CA MET A 280 2.63 -1.52 16.10
C MET A 280 4.14 -1.32 16.26
N LEU A 281 4.90 -1.28 15.17
CA LEU A 281 6.34 -1.08 15.23
C LEU A 281 6.70 0.41 15.47
N PRO A 282 7.78 0.71 16.23
CA PRO A 282 8.21 2.08 16.52
C PRO A 282 8.40 2.98 15.30
N ASP A 283 9.01 2.45 14.24
CA ASP A 283 9.38 3.22 13.05
C ASP A 283 8.38 3.13 11.90
N ALA A 284 7.26 2.42 12.07
CA ALA A 284 6.25 2.30 11.04
C ALA A 284 5.48 3.62 10.82
N PRO A 285 4.89 3.82 9.62
CA PRO A 285 3.92 4.88 9.42
C PRO A 285 2.80 4.83 10.46
N THR A 286 2.26 6.00 10.82
CA THR A 286 1.39 6.13 11.99
C THR A 286 -0.08 5.83 11.71
N THR A 287 -0.49 5.73 10.45
CA THR A 287 -1.90 5.55 10.05
C THR A 287 -2.00 4.44 9.02
N LEU A 288 -2.81 3.43 9.33
CA LEU A 288 -3.26 2.40 8.40
C LEU A 288 -4.65 2.77 7.87
N ASP A 289 -4.72 3.17 6.60
CA ASP A 289 -5.98 3.48 5.92
C ASP A 289 -6.54 2.24 5.21
N MET A 290 -7.79 1.87 5.48
CA MET A 290 -8.50 0.77 4.83
C MET A 290 -9.07 1.14 3.45
N LYS A 291 -9.06 2.41 3.06
CA LYS A 291 -9.52 2.96 1.78
C LYS A 291 -10.92 2.50 1.36
N GLY A 292 -11.84 2.44 2.33
CA GLY A 292 -13.23 2.04 2.14
C GLY A 292 -13.45 0.53 2.00
N MET A 293 -12.39 -0.29 2.14
CA MET A 293 -12.52 -1.74 2.03
C MET A 293 -13.36 -2.33 3.17
N THR A 294 -14.01 -3.46 2.87
CA THR A 294 -14.64 -4.33 3.87
C THR A 294 -13.78 -5.57 4.08
N VAL A 295 -13.41 -5.85 5.32
CA VAL A 295 -12.76 -7.11 5.72
C VAL A 295 -13.80 -7.98 6.43
N ARG A 296 -13.97 -9.20 5.95
CA ARG A 296 -14.93 -10.18 6.46
C ARG A 296 -14.21 -11.22 7.30
N LEU A 297 -14.53 -11.27 8.59
CA LEU A 297 -13.89 -12.16 9.56
C LEU A 297 -14.79 -13.36 9.83
N SER A 298 -14.27 -14.58 9.80
CA SER A 298 -14.97 -15.80 10.22
C SER A 298 -14.71 -16.17 11.69
N GLU A 299 -13.75 -15.50 12.31
CA GLU A 299 -13.32 -15.66 13.70
C GLU A 299 -12.62 -14.37 14.19
N PRO A 300 -12.35 -14.22 15.50
CA PRO A 300 -11.68 -13.04 16.04
C PRO A 300 -10.34 -12.73 15.40
N LEU A 301 -10.10 -11.45 15.04
CA LEU A 301 -8.77 -10.97 14.71
C LEU A 301 -8.04 -10.62 16.02
N ARG A 302 -7.18 -11.54 16.47
CA ARG A 302 -6.36 -11.36 17.67
C ARG A 302 -5.03 -10.73 17.28
N LEU A 303 -4.78 -9.53 17.77
CA LEU A 303 -3.52 -8.84 17.50
C LEU A 303 -2.48 -9.21 18.55
N ARG A 304 -1.31 -9.62 18.08
CA ARG A 304 -0.17 -9.98 18.90
C ARG A 304 1.01 -9.09 18.55
N ALA A 305 1.85 -8.81 19.55
CA ALA A 305 3.15 -8.21 19.31
C ALA A 305 4.02 -9.22 18.55
N PRO A 306 4.83 -8.80 17.56
CA PRO A 306 5.89 -9.63 17.01
C PRO A 306 6.78 -10.16 18.15
N GLN A 307 7.13 -11.44 18.12
CA GLN A 307 7.88 -12.05 19.22
C GLN A 307 9.23 -11.35 19.43
N GLY A 308 9.59 -11.09 20.69
CA GLY A 308 10.87 -10.47 21.04
C GLY A 308 11.00 -9.00 20.62
N ARG A 309 9.88 -8.30 20.35
CA ARG A 309 9.85 -6.89 19.97
C ARG A 309 9.01 -6.06 20.93
N ASP A 310 9.45 -4.82 21.14
CA ASP A 310 8.67 -3.82 21.85
C ASP A 310 7.54 -3.29 20.95
N VAL A 311 6.36 -3.12 21.53
CA VAL A 311 5.26 -2.41 20.89
C VAL A 311 5.43 -0.91 21.11
N THR A 312 5.16 -0.12 20.07
CA THR A 312 5.25 1.34 20.15
C THR A 312 4.19 1.91 21.10
N ARG A 313 4.58 2.98 21.82
CA ARG A 313 3.64 3.83 22.59
C ARG A 313 3.24 5.11 21.85
N ALA A 314 3.78 5.32 20.66
CA ALA A 314 3.47 6.47 19.83
C ALA A 314 2.05 6.37 19.26
N ALA A 315 1.47 7.51 18.89
CA ALA A 315 0.12 7.54 18.33
C ALA A 315 0.03 6.70 17.03
N ARG A 316 -1.00 5.86 16.95
CA ARG A 316 -1.31 5.00 15.81
C ARG A 316 -2.79 5.03 15.48
N THR A 317 -3.14 4.93 14.20
CA THR A 317 -4.53 5.00 13.73
C THR A 317 -4.86 3.89 12.73
N LEU A 318 -6.00 3.22 12.90
CA LEU A 318 -6.67 2.43 11.86
C LEU A 318 -7.91 3.20 11.40
N CYS A 319 -8.10 3.41 10.09
CA CYS A 319 -9.22 4.22 9.62
C CYS A 319 -9.87 3.82 8.30
N ASN A 320 -11.06 4.40 8.05
CA ASN A 320 -11.76 4.45 6.76
C ASN A 320 -12.11 3.08 6.17
N GLY A 321 -12.88 2.24 6.87
CA GLY A 321 -13.26 0.93 6.36
C GLY A 321 -14.32 0.22 7.18
N ARG A 322 -14.65 -1.01 6.79
CA ARG A 322 -15.62 -1.87 7.48
C ARG A 322 -14.98 -3.18 7.89
N ILE A 323 -15.26 -3.61 9.11
CA ILE A 323 -14.90 -4.93 9.63
C ILE A 323 -16.20 -5.64 9.98
N GLN A 324 -16.46 -6.78 9.34
CA GLN A 324 -17.76 -7.45 9.39
C GLN A 324 -17.60 -8.93 9.75
N ALA A 325 -18.42 -9.41 10.68
CA ALA A 325 -18.47 -10.83 10.99
C ALA A 325 -19.10 -11.64 9.86
N VAL A 326 -18.65 -12.87 9.69
CA VAL A 326 -19.29 -13.90 8.87
C VAL A 326 -19.81 -14.98 9.83
N PRO A 327 -21.13 -15.24 9.87
CA PRO A 327 -21.69 -16.26 10.75
C PRO A 327 -21.00 -17.62 10.57
N GLY A 328 -20.65 -18.26 11.70
CA GLY A 328 -19.87 -19.50 11.69
C GLY A 328 -19.45 -19.95 13.09
N ALA A 329 -18.83 -21.13 13.17
CA ALA A 329 -18.42 -21.73 14.43
C ALA A 329 -17.27 -20.96 15.15
N GLY A 330 -16.49 -20.14 14.43
CA GLY A 330 -15.40 -19.33 15.00
C GLY A 330 -15.86 -18.30 16.03
N TRP A 331 -17.15 -18.00 16.09
CA TRP A 331 -17.76 -17.06 17.04
C TRP A 331 -18.31 -17.71 18.32
N ARG A 332 -18.10 -19.02 18.51
CA ARG A 332 -18.49 -19.70 19.75
C ARG A 332 -17.65 -19.18 20.94
N HIS A 333 -18.31 -18.87 22.04
CA HIS A 333 -17.65 -18.46 23.27
C HIS A 333 -16.84 -19.63 23.84
N ASP A 334 -15.73 -19.31 24.48
CA ASP A 334 -15.08 -20.28 25.36
C ASP A 334 -15.66 -20.10 26.75
N GLU A 335 -16.12 -21.19 27.35
CA GLU A 335 -16.71 -21.15 28.69
C GLU A 335 -16.09 -22.22 29.59
N ALA A 336 -15.81 -21.83 30.84
CA ALA A 336 -15.37 -22.74 31.88
C ALA A 336 -16.07 -22.39 33.19
N SER A 337 -16.77 -23.35 33.78
CA SER A 337 -17.23 -23.27 35.17
C SER A 337 -16.24 -24.02 36.05
N LEU A 338 -15.68 -23.32 37.03
CA LEU A 338 -14.60 -23.80 37.89
C LEU A 338 -14.88 -23.41 39.33
N GLN A 339 -14.55 -24.32 40.26
CA GLN A 339 -14.41 -23.96 41.65
C GLN A 339 -13.12 -23.13 41.80
N VAL A 340 -13.23 -21.97 42.43
CA VAL A 340 -12.12 -21.05 42.68
C VAL A 340 -11.99 -20.76 44.17
N ASP A 341 -10.75 -20.70 44.62
CA ASP A 341 -10.35 -20.21 45.94
C ASP A 341 -9.57 -18.91 45.80
N TRP A 342 -9.56 -18.08 46.84
CA TRP A 342 -8.71 -16.89 46.90
C TRP A 342 -8.37 -16.51 48.34
N ASP A 343 -7.26 -15.79 48.50
CA ASP A 343 -6.89 -15.16 49.76
C ASP A 343 -7.60 -13.80 49.89
N SER A 344 -8.32 -13.58 50.99
CA SER A 344 -8.93 -12.29 51.29
C SER A 344 -7.92 -11.13 51.38
N GLY A 345 -6.65 -11.40 51.69
CA GLY A 345 -5.56 -10.44 51.64
C GLY A 345 -5.11 -10.07 50.22
N ALA A 346 -5.46 -10.89 49.22
CA ALA A 346 -5.20 -10.67 47.81
C ALA A 346 -6.47 -10.85 46.97
N PRO A 347 -7.51 -10.02 47.17
CA PRO A 347 -8.88 -10.28 46.70
C PRO A 347 -9.06 -10.22 45.18
N LEU A 348 -8.02 -9.84 44.43
CA LEU A 348 -8.00 -9.85 42.96
C LEU A 348 -7.41 -11.14 42.38
N VAL A 349 -6.72 -11.95 43.18
CA VAL A 349 -5.97 -13.12 42.70
C VAL A 349 -6.76 -14.38 43.03
N LEU A 350 -7.26 -15.05 41.99
CA LEU A 350 -7.99 -16.30 42.13
C LEU A 350 -7.12 -17.49 41.76
N ASN A 351 -7.29 -18.58 42.52
CA ASN A 351 -6.78 -19.90 42.22
C ASN A 351 -7.93 -20.80 41.73
N PRO A 352 -8.07 -21.03 40.42
CA PRO A 352 -9.10 -21.90 39.84
C PRO A 352 -8.78 -23.40 40.01
N ALA A 353 -8.47 -23.82 41.25
CA ALA A 353 -8.20 -25.20 41.65
C ALA A 353 -7.23 -25.95 40.69
N GLY A 354 -6.18 -25.26 40.22
CA GLY A 354 -5.21 -25.83 39.29
C GLY A 354 -5.65 -25.94 37.83
N SER A 355 -6.83 -25.44 37.45
CA SER A 355 -7.38 -25.41 36.08
C SER A 355 -7.24 -24.04 35.39
N ALA A 356 -6.20 -23.26 35.72
CA ALA A 356 -6.00 -21.91 35.19
C ALA A 356 -5.81 -21.89 33.66
N GLU A 357 -5.31 -22.98 33.07
CA GLU A 357 -5.20 -23.18 31.62
C GLU A 357 -6.53 -23.04 30.89
N ARG A 358 -7.65 -23.42 31.52
CA ARG A 358 -9.02 -23.30 30.98
C ARG A 358 -9.56 -21.87 30.98
N VAL A 359 -8.91 -20.95 31.69
CA VAL A 359 -9.30 -19.53 31.78
C VAL A 359 -8.49 -18.68 30.81
N ARG A 360 -9.16 -17.76 30.10
CA ARG A 360 -8.57 -16.83 29.13
C ARG A 360 -8.57 -15.40 29.69
N VAL A 361 -7.52 -14.62 29.37
CA VAL A 361 -7.52 -13.17 29.59
C VAL A 361 -8.66 -12.54 28.80
N GLY A 362 -9.36 -11.58 29.40
CA GLY A 362 -10.57 -10.97 28.85
C GLY A 362 -11.86 -11.78 29.05
N ALA A 363 -11.81 -12.93 29.74
CA ALA A 363 -13.04 -13.65 30.09
C ALA A 363 -13.83 -12.87 31.15
N ARG A 364 -15.15 -12.72 30.92
CA ARG A 364 -16.07 -12.17 31.91
C ARG A 364 -16.33 -13.22 32.98
N VAL A 365 -16.29 -12.82 34.24
CA VAL A 365 -16.55 -13.68 35.38
C VAL A 365 -17.99 -13.48 35.84
N SER A 366 -18.65 -14.56 36.23
CA SER A 366 -19.98 -14.53 36.82
C SER A 366 -20.13 -15.63 37.87
N GLY A 367 -21.01 -15.40 38.84
CA GLY A 367 -21.25 -16.32 39.96
C GLY A 367 -21.44 -15.56 41.28
N PRO A 368 -21.55 -16.29 42.39
CA PRO A 368 -21.80 -15.70 43.71
C PRO A 368 -20.75 -14.66 44.10
N GLY A 369 -21.22 -13.47 44.46
CA GLY A 369 -20.40 -12.33 44.89
C GLY A 369 -19.50 -11.72 43.82
N VAL A 370 -19.71 -12.03 42.55
CA VAL A 370 -19.04 -11.36 41.42
C VAL A 370 -19.82 -10.10 41.05
N ALA A 371 -19.16 -8.94 41.09
CA ALA A 371 -19.77 -7.69 40.64
C ALA A 371 -19.98 -7.68 39.11
N PRO A 372 -20.97 -6.93 38.57
CA PRO A 372 -21.09 -6.73 37.13
C PRO A 372 -19.79 -6.23 36.50
N GLU A 373 -19.56 -6.69 35.26
CA GLU A 373 -18.39 -6.31 34.46
C GLU A 373 -17.04 -6.58 35.16
N THR A 374 -16.98 -7.69 35.89
CA THR A 374 -15.73 -8.30 36.37
C THR A 374 -15.12 -9.19 35.29
N TYR A 375 -13.83 -9.02 35.03
CA TYR A 375 -13.07 -9.70 33.98
C TYR A 375 -11.73 -10.21 34.49
N VAL A 376 -11.23 -11.26 33.85
CA VAL A 376 -9.85 -11.72 34.00
C VAL A 376 -8.93 -10.74 33.27
N ARG A 377 -8.10 -10.01 34.02
CA ARG A 377 -7.14 -9.03 33.47
C ARG A 377 -5.79 -9.64 33.12
N ALA A 378 -5.37 -10.67 33.86
CA ALA A 378 -4.07 -11.30 33.68
C ALA A 378 -4.11 -12.77 34.13
N LYS A 379 -3.14 -13.54 33.65
CA LYS A 379 -2.94 -14.94 34.02
C LYS A 379 -1.47 -15.19 34.25
N HIS A 380 -1.12 -15.83 35.36
CA HIS A 380 0.24 -16.23 35.65
C HIS A 380 0.34 -17.75 35.57
N ALA A 381 0.92 -18.25 34.47
CA ALA A 381 0.96 -19.67 34.18
C ALA A 381 1.78 -20.50 35.19
N PRO A 382 2.98 -20.05 35.65
CA PRO A 382 3.76 -20.79 36.65
C PRO A 382 3.01 -21.00 37.97
N ASP A 383 2.34 -19.96 38.46
CA ASP A 383 1.64 -20.00 39.76
C ASP A 383 0.20 -20.50 39.64
N ARG A 384 -0.29 -20.74 38.41
CA ARG A 384 -1.65 -21.21 38.11
C ARG A 384 -2.74 -20.30 38.70
N VAL A 385 -2.50 -18.99 38.70
CA VAL A 385 -3.47 -17.99 39.18
C VAL A 385 -3.97 -17.10 38.05
N VAL A 386 -5.16 -16.52 38.26
CA VAL A 386 -5.71 -15.47 37.42
C VAL A 386 -5.95 -14.22 38.24
N THR A 387 -5.73 -13.05 37.64
CA THR A 387 -5.98 -11.76 38.29
C THR A 387 -7.23 -11.13 37.69
N LEU A 388 -8.11 -10.63 38.54
CA LEU A 388 -9.32 -9.91 38.16
C LEU A 388 -9.09 -8.39 38.06
N ASN A 389 -9.96 -7.70 37.35
CA ASN A 389 -10.04 -6.24 37.37
C ASN A 389 -10.74 -5.69 38.63
N ARG A 390 -11.54 -6.49 39.34
CA ARG A 390 -12.31 -6.11 40.53
C ARG A 390 -12.33 -7.24 41.57
N PRO A 391 -12.36 -6.92 42.88
CA PRO A 391 -12.40 -7.93 43.93
C PRO A 391 -13.76 -8.63 44.00
N LEU A 392 -13.77 -9.87 44.52
CA LEU A 392 -15.01 -10.58 44.83
C LEU A 392 -15.61 -10.08 46.15
N GLY A 393 -16.93 -9.92 46.20
CA GLY A 393 -17.68 -9.57 47.42
C GLY A 393 -18.08 -10.80 48.25
N GLY A 394 -18.56 -10.60 49.48
CA GLY A 394 -19.25 -11.65 50.26
C GLY A 394 -18.38 -12.60 51.11
N GLY A 395 -17.13 -12.25 51.43
CA GLY A 395 -16.27 -13.03 52.35
C GLY A 395 -15.55 -14.23 51.72
N SER A 396 -14.65 -14.88 52.47
CA SER A 396 -13.77 -15.97 51.99
C SER A 396 -14.47 -17.32 51.81
N GLY A 397 -13.89 -18.20 50.98
CA GLY A 397 -14.31 -19.59 50.77
C GLY A 397 -14.47 -19.95 49.30
N ALA A 398 -14.32 -21.24 48.97
CA ALA A 398 -14.41 -21.73 47.60
C ALA A 398 -15.75 -21.40 46.94
N ARG A 399 -15.74 -20.98 45.67
CA ARG A 399 -16.95 -20.67 44.89
C ARG A 399 -16.91 -21.23 43.50
N ASP A 400 -18.06 -21.67 43.02
CA ASP A 400 -18.23 -22.01 41.60
C ASP A 400 -18.46 -20.71 40.80
N LEU A 401 -17.48 -20.38 39.96
CA LEU A 401 -17.54 -19.24 39.05
C LEU A 401 -17.50 -19.71 37.60
N THR A 402 -18.22 -19.00 36.75
CA THR A 402 -18.21 -19.19 35.30
C THR A 402 -17.40 -18.09 34.63
N PHE A 403 -16.45 -18.50 33.79
CA PHE A 403 -15.60 -17.67 32.97
C PHE A 403 -16.05 -17.78 31.52
N THR A 404 -16.58 -16.70 30.95
CA THR A 404 -17.05 -16.67 29.56
C THR A 404 -16.18 -15.72 28.75
N ARG A 405 -15.48 -16.26 27.75
CA ARG A 405 -14.72 -15.48 26.77
C ARG A 405 -15.58 -15.21 25.53
N PHE A 406 -16.13 -14.01 25.46
CA PHE A 406 -16.77 -13.51 24.24
C PHE A 406 -15.76 -13.43 23.10
N ARG A 407 -16.25 -13.48 21.86
CA ARG A 407 -15.45 -13.47 20.63
C ARG A 407 -15.60 -12.11 19.93
N TYR A 408 -14.51 -11.37 19.77
CA TYR A 408 -14.50 -9.99 19.30
C TYR A 408 -13.96 -9.88 17.88
N LEU A 409 -14.49 -8.98 17.06
CA LEU A 409 -13.94 -8.70 15.72
C LEU A 409 -12.49 -8.21 15.82
N LEU A 410 -12.23 -7.28 16.73
CA LEU A 410 -10.88 -6.79 17.05
C LEU A 410 -10.54 -7.13 18.49
N ASP A 411 -9.48 -7.90 18.69
CA ASP A 411 -9.08 -8.37 20.01
C ASP A 411 -7.63 -8.01 20.32
N PHE A 412 -7.46 -6.97 21.14
CA PHE A 412 -6.15 -6.45 21.56
C PHE A 412 -5.65 -7.04 22.88
N SER A 413 -6.36 -8.03 23.45
CA SER A 413 -6.03 -8.58 24.77
C SER A 413 -4.73 -9.41 24.82
N ASP A 414 -4.21 -9.81 23.66
CA ASP A 414 -2.92 -10.51 23.56
C ASP A 414 -1.72 -9.54 23.44
N LEU A 415 -1.96 -8.23 23.37
CA LEU A 415 -0.88 -7.24 23.45
C LEU A 415 -0.43 -7.04 24.90
N PRO A 416 0.89 -6.88 25.15
CA PRO A 416 1.38 -6.59 26.50
C PRO A 416 0.86 -5.23 27.00
N GLU A 417 0.77 -4.26 26.09
CA GLU A 417 0.15 -2.95 26.31
C GLU A 417 -0.22 -2.29 24.98
N LEU A 418 -1.09 -1.27 25.01
CA LEU A 418 -1.33 -0.39 23.86
C LEU A 418 -1.61 1.03 24.33
N TRP A 419 -0.89 1.99 23.75
CA TRP A 419 -1.01 3.41 24.09
C TRP A 419 -1.31 4.25 22.85
N HIS A 420 -2.17 5.27 22.99
CA HIS A 420 -2.46 6.25 21.94
C HIS A 420 -2.99 5.66 20.61
N PHE A 421 -3.74 4.56 20.69
CA PHE A 421 -4.32 3.92 19.52
C PHE A 421 -5.70 4.48 19.19
N THR A 422 -5.94 4.78 17.93
CA THR A 422 -7.19 5.38 17.44
C THR A 422 -7.86 4.49 16.39
N LEU A 423 -9.13 4.17 16.60
CA LEU A 423 -10.04 3.70 15.57
C LEU A 423 -10.81 4.93 15.04
N SER A 424 -10.72 5.22 13.74
CA SER A 424 -11.37 6.39 13.14
C SER A 424 -12.18 6.04 11.90
N SER A 425 -13.42 6.50 11.82
CA SER A 425 -14.25 6.33 10.61
C SER A 425 -14.40 4.86 10.20
N LEU A 426 -14.61 3.98 11.18
CA LEU A 426 -14.80 2.54 10.95
C LEU A 426 -16.25 2.13 11.21
N GLU A 427 -16.73 1.15 10.43
CA GLU A 427 -17.93 0.39 10.76
C GLU A 427 -17.54 -1.01 11.23
N ILE A 428 -17.92 -1.36 12.46
CA ILE A 428 -17.62 -2.64 13.12
C ILE A 428 -18.94 -3.39 13.27
N CYS A 429 -19.18 -4.35 12.38
CA CYS A 429 -20.45 -5.06 12.23
C CYS A 429 -20.37 -6.46 12.83
N GLY A 430 -20.96 -6.65 14.02
CA GLY A 430 -20.98 -7.93 14.73
C GLY A 430 -21.91 -8.98 14.11
N GLU A 431 -22.84 -8.57 13.25
CA GLU A 431 -23.86 -9.43 12.60
C GLU A 431 -24.62 -10.31 13.61
N THR A 432 -24.78 -9.82 14.85
CA THR A 432 -25.35 -10.55 16.00
C THR A 432 -24.61 -11.83 16.43
N VAL A 433 -23.47 -12.15 15.81
CA VAL A 433 -22.66 -13.34 16.09
C VAL A 433 -21.34 -13.03 16.80
N ALA A 434 -20.78 -11.84 16.58
CA ALA A 434 -19.52 -11.38 17.17
C ALA A 434 -19.72 -10.15 18.07
N SER A 435 -18.87 -10.01 19.08
CA SER A 435 -18.67 -8.74 19.80
C SER A 435 -17.76 -7.79 19.00
N GLY A 436 -17.76 -6.50 19.34
CA GLY A 436 -17.01 -5.48 18.61
C GLY A 436 -15.51 -5.51 18.93
N VAL A 437 -15.08 -4.75 19.93
CA VAL A 437 -13.66 -4.52 20.25
C VAL A 437 -13.35 -4.90 21.71
N MET A 438 -12.28 -5.68 21.92
CA MET A 438 -11.66 -5.91 23.22
C MET A 438 -10.38 -5.09 23.32
N LEU A 439 -10.32 -4.17 24.28
CA LEU A 439 -9.13 -3.37 24.61
C LEU A 439 -8.02 -4.25 25.22
N PRO A 440 -6.75 -3.82 25.17
CA PRO A 440 -5.69 -4.51 25.91
C PRO A 440 -5.96 -4.47 27.43
N ALA A 441 -5.38 -5.42 28.16
CA ALA A 441 -5.46 -5.40 29.63
C ALA A 441 -4.75 -4.18 30.24
N THR A 442 -3.68 -3.70 29.61
CA THR A 442 -2.84 -2.59 30.07
C THR A 442 -2.69 -1.55 28.95
N GLY A 443 -2.68 -0.26 29.29
CA GLY A 443 -2.53 0.81 28.30
C GLY A 443 -3.26 2.09 28.66
N GLY A 444 -3.48 2.94 27.66
CA GLY A 444 -4.25 4.17 27.84
C GLY A 444 -4.36 5.02 26.58
N TYR A 445 -5.20 6.05 26.66
CA TYR A 445 -5.50 6.98 25.56
C TYR A 445 -6.02 6.28 24.30
N PHE A 446 -6.74 5.16 24.45
CA PHE A 446 -7.46 4.55 23.34
C PHE A 446 -8.59 5.49 22.88
N ARG A 447 -8.78 5.62 21.57
CA ARG A 447 -9.79 6.53 20.99
C ARG A 447 -10.66 5.83 19.96
N LEU A 448 -11.96 6.05 20.03
CA LEU A 448 -12.88 5.79 18.93
C LEU A 448 -13.44 7.13 18.46
N ARG A 449 -13.31 7.42 17.17
CA ARG A 449 -13.80 8.65 16.54
C ARG A 449 -14.59 8.35 15.29
N ASN A 450 -15.79 8.93 15.13
CA ASN A 450 -16.61 8.76 13.93
C ASN A 450 -16.88 7.28 13.59
N CYS A 451 -16.91 6.39 14.58
CA CYS A 451 -17.07 4.96 14.35
C CYS A 451 -18.52 4.53 14.59
N THR A 452 -18.94 3.48 13.91
CA THR A 452 -20.21 2.80 14.19
C THR A 452 -19.93 1.36 14.63
N ILE A 453 -20.41 0.98 15.81
CA ILE A 453 -20.46 -0.41 16.24
C ILE A 453 -21.91 -0.88 16.08
N ARG A 454 -22.11 -1.85 15.19
CA ARG A 454 -23.43 -2.31 14.76
C ARG A 454 -23.62 -3.78 15.11
N ASP A 455 -24.76 -4.08 15.71
CA ASP A 455 -25.26 -5.42 16.01
C ASP A 455 -24.24 -6.36 16.69
N PRO A 456 -23.56 -5.93 17.77
CA PRO A 456 -22.72 -6.84 18.53
C PRO A 456 -23.55 -7.96 19.18
N ARG A 457 -22.96 -9.15 19.31
CA ARG A 457 -23.58 -10.28 20.02
C ARG A 457 -23.65 -10.05 21.54
N ASP A 458 -22.58 -9.57 22.16
CA ASP A 458 -22.58 -9.43 23.62
C ASP A 458 -22.04 -8.08 24.05
N ARG A 459 -20.97 -7.60 23.41
CA ARG A 459 -20.26 -6.38 23.81
C ARG A 459 -19.88 -5.53 22.61
N GLY A 460 -20.08 -4.22 22.71
CA GLY A 460 -19.58 -3.26 21.71
C GLY A 460 -18.08 -2.99 21.90
N LEU A 461 -17.72 -2.37 23.01
CA LEU A 461 -16.34 -2.07 23.41
C LEU A 461 -16.08 -2.58 24.84
N THR A 462 -15.12 -3.48 25.02
CA THR A 462 -14.81 -4.07 26.31
C THR A 462 -13.46 -3.65 26.85
N SER A 463 -13.43 -3.19 28.09
CA SER A 463 -12.22 -3.13 28.90
C SER A 463 -12.17 -4.30 29.89
N CYS A 464 -11.15 -5.15 29.80
CA CYS A 464 -10.91 -6.23 30.76
C CYS A 464 -9.95 -5.85 31.90
N GLY A 465 -9.42 -4.62 31.87
CA GLY A 465 -8.41 -4.13 32.79
C GLY A 465 -8.30 -2.61 32.74
N GLU A 466 -7.08 -2.10 32.61
CA GLU A 466 -6.74 -0.68 32.66
C GLU A 466 -6.47 -0.05 31.28
N GLY A 467 -6.51 -0.83 30.19
CA GLY A 467 -6.32 -0.31 28.83
C GLY A 467 -7.29 0.80 28.39
N CYS A 468 -8.38 1.00 29.14
CA CYS A 468 -9.31 2.12 28.95
C CYS A 468 -8.95 3.39 29.74
N ASN A 469 -7.77 3.49 30.35
CA ASN A 469 -7.32 4.70 31.02
C ASN A 469 -7.34 5.86 30.01
N ALA A 470 -8.00 6.97 30.38
CA ALA A 470 -8.21 8.12 29.50
C ALA A 470 -8.88 7.76 28.14
N LEU A 471 -9.78 6.77 28.13
CA LEU A 471 -10.57 6.38 26.96
C LEU A 471 -11.36 7.58 26.41
N GLN A 472 -11.34 7.77 25.08
CA GLN A 472 -12.09 8.84 24.42
C GLN A 472 -13.01 8.27 23.34
N LEU A 473 -14.29 8.59 23.42
CA LEU A 473 -15.30 8.28 22.42
C LEU A 473 -15.86 9.61 21.89
N SER A 474 -15.76 9.85 20.59
CA SER A 474 -16.34 11.05 19.96
C SER A 474 -17.08 10.71 18.67
N ASN A 475 -18.29 11.27 18.51
CA ASN A 475 -19.10 11.13 17.30
C ASN A 475 -19.33 9.66 16.90
N CYS A 476 -19.49 8.77 17.88
CA CYS A 476 -19.66 7.33 17.64
C CYS A 476 -21.13 6.91 17.74
N SER A 477 -21.50 5.88 16.99
CA SER A 477 -22.83 5.26 17.05
C SER A 477 -22.74 3.81 17.53
N PHE A 478 -23.55 3.44 18.52
CA PHE A 478 -23.70 2.07 19.01
C PHE A 478 -25.11 1.61 18.71
N LEU A 479 -25.26 0.74 17.73
CA LEU A 479 -26.54 0.36 17.15
C LEU A 479 -26.79 -1.14 17.35
N SER A 480 -28.01 -1.49 17.74
CA SER A 480 -28.44 -2.88 17.87
C SER A 480 -29.92 -3.01 17.48
N GLU A 481 -30.21 -3.80 16.46
CA GLU A 481 -31.58 -4.15 16.07
C GLU A 481 -32.13 -5.34 16.86
N ARG A 482 -31.33 -5.89 17.79
CA ARG A 482 -31.70 -7.06 18.56
C ARG A 482 -32.81 -6.75 19.55
N ARG A 483 -33.85 -7.57 19.50
CA ARG A 483 -34.99 -7.56 20.43
C ARG A 483 -34.93 -8.69 21.47
N THR A 484 -33.76 -9.33 21.64
CA THR A 484 -33.59 -10.47 22.56
C THR A 484 -33.41 -10.00 24.00
N ALA A 485 -33.81 -10.78 25.00
CA ALA A 485 -33.63 -10.47 26.42
C ALA A 485 -32.20 -10.68 26.97
N LEU A 486 -31.24 -11.13 26.15
CA LEU A 486 -29.86 -11.37 26.59
C LEU A 486 -29.08 -10.04 26.71
N PRO A 487 -28.47 -9.74 27.87
CA PRO A 487 -27.82 -8.46 28.13
C PRO A 487 -26.64 -8.22 27.18
N HIS A 488 -26.76 -7.16 26.39
CA HIS A 488 -25.74 -6.67 25.47
C HIS A 488 -25.38 -5.24 25.88
N LEU A 489 -24.07 -5.00 26.04
CA LEU A 489 -23.54 -3.77 26.62
C LEU A 489 -22.74 -3.04 25.55
N ALA A 490 -23.02 -1.75 25.33
CA ALA A 490 -22.33 -0.99 24.30
C ALA A 490 -20.87 -0.71 24.71
N LEU A 491 -20.62 -0.29 25.95
CA LEU A 491 -19.25 -0.18 26.48
C LEU A 491 -19.14 -0.45 28.00
N ASN A 492 -17.99 -0.98 28.44
CA ASN A 492 -17.57 -0.89 29.83
C ASN A 492 -16.19 -0.24 29.95
N ALA A 493 -15.96 0.46 31.07
CA ALA A 493 -14.67 1.05 31.39
C ALA A 493 -14.36 0.92 32.89
N ASN A 494 -13.13 0.47 33.21
CA ASN A 494 -12.69 0.20 34.58
C ASN A 494 -11.53 1.08 35.06
N ALA A 495 -11.06 2.01 34.23
CA ALA A 495 -9.99 2.96 34.57
C ALA A 495 -10.49 4.41 34.42
N PRO A 496 -9.84 5.39 35.07
CA PRO A 496 -10.32 6.77 35.11
C PRO A 496 -10.10 7.52 33.80
N GLY A 497 -10.67 8.72 33.72
CA GLY A 497 -10.45 9.67 32.64
C GLY A 497 -11.29 9.42 31.39
N VAL A 498 -12.38 8.66 31.50
CA VAL A 498 -13.25 8.36 30.37
C VAL A 498 -13.92 9.64 29.88
N ARG A 499 -13.88 9.87 28.56
CA ARG A 499 -14.57 10.98 27.89
C ARG A 499 -15.47 10.45 26.79
N ILE A 500 -16.73 10.84 26.81
CA ILE A 500 -17.74 10.46 25.82
C ILE A 500 -18.40 11.74 25.33
N ALA A 501 -18.28 12.03 24.04
CA ALA A 501 -18.82 13.24 23.44
C ALA A 501 -19.59 12.90 22.15
N ASP A 502 -20.76 13.53 21.97
CA ASP A 502 -21.51 13.51 20.71
C ASP A 502 -21.82 12.09 20.20
N CYS A 503 -22.03 11.14 21.11
CA CYS A 503 -22.29 9.74 20.76
C CYS A 503 -23.78 9.41 20.78
N ARG A 504 -24.19 8.46 19.94
CA ARG A 504 -25.55 7.90 19.93
C ARG A 504 -25.54 6.43 20.31
N SER A 505 -26.51 6.01 21.10
CA SER A 505 -26.78 4.60 21.39
C SER A 505 -28.24 4.30 21.14
N GLU A 506 -28.53 3.31 20.31
CA GLU A 506 -29.89 2.87 20.00
C GLU A 506 -29.96 1.35 19.97
N GLY A 507 -30.70 0.77 20.92
CA GLY A 507 -30.91 -0.68 21.01
C GLY A 507 -30.15 -1.41 22.11
N PRO A 508 -28.86 -1.10 22.42
CA PRO A 508 -28.16 -1.63 23.59
C PRO A 508 -29.02 -1.70 24.85
N HIS A 509 -28.98 -2.84 25.57
CA HIS A 509 -29.64 -2.95 26.87
C HIS A 509 -29.10 -1.90 27.85
N GLU A 510 -27.79 -1.73 27.83
CA GLU A 510 -27.06 -0.70 28.57
C GLU A 510 -26.05 -0.06 27.60
N PHE A 511 -26.01 1.27 27.56
CA PHE A 511 -25.00 2.01 26.80
C PHE A 511 -23.65 1.93 27.49
N GLY A 512 -23.58 2.20 28.79
CA GLY A 512 -22.31 2.27 29.49
C GLY A 512 -22.33 1.72 30.90
N HIS A 513 -21.31 0.94 31.25
CA HIS A 513 -21.03 0.51 32.62
C HIS A 513 -19.65 1.03 33.05
N ILE A 514 -19.62 2.11 33.83
CA ILE A 514 -18.39 2.84 34.18
C ILE A 514 -18.04 2.60 35.65
N THR A 515 -16.90 1.95 35.89
CA THR A 515 -16.39 1.64 37.23
C THR A 515 -15.09 2.37 37.55
N GLY A 516 -14.44 2.95 36.53
CA GLY A 516 -13.06 3.43 36.58
C GLY A 516 -12.78 4.75 37.29
N GLY A 517 -13.77 5.40 37.89
CA GLY A 517 -13.48 6.47 38.84
C GLY A 517 -13.48 7.91 38.29
N SER A 518 -13.76 8.13 36.99
CA SER A 518 -14.18 9.45 36.47
C SER A 518 -14.75 9.36 35.05
N LEU A 519 -15.73 10.21 34.75
CA LEU A 519 -16.39 10.34 33.45
C LEU A 519 -16.66 11.80 33.12
N LEU A 520 -16.39 12.19 31.88
CA LEU A 520 -17.00 13.34 31.22
C LEU A 520 -17.90 12.83 30.10
N MET A 521 -19.20 13.10 30.18
CA MET A 521 -20.18 12.73 29.14
C MET A 521 -21.00 13.95 28.70
N THR A 522 -20.97 14.25 27.41
CA THR A 522 -21.66 15.42 26.83
C THR A 522 -22.25 15.16 25.44
N GLY A 523 -23.36 15.81 25.11
CA GLY A 523 -23.94 15.80 23.76
C GLY A 523 -24.43 14.44 23.27
N CYS A 524 -24.62 13.47 24.17
CA CYS A 524 -24.97 12.11 23.78
C CYS A 524 -26.49 11.88 23.75
N HIS A 525 -26.95 10.99 22.88
CA HIS A 525 -28.33 10.51 22.83
C HIS A 525 -28.36 9.00 23.07
N VAL A 526 -28.98 8.58 24.19
CA VAL A 526 -29.08 7.18 24.60
C VAL A 526 -30.55 6.77 24.60
N THR A 527 -30.91 5.83 23.73
CA THR A 527 -32.28 5.31 23.61
C THR A 527 -32.30 3.80 23.79
N ASN A 528 -33.21 3.32 24.64
CA ASN A 528 -33.54 1.90 24.72
C ASN A 528 -34.81 1.61 23.89
N THR A 529 -34.76 0.60 23.03
CA THR A 529 -35.84 0.24 22.09
C THR A 529 -36.72 -0.91 22.60
N THR A 530 -36.45 -1.44 23.80
CA THR A 530 -37.19 -2.58 24.40
C THR A 530 -38.48 -2.17 25.13
N GLY A 531 -38.81 -0.87 25.18
CA GLY A 531 -40.07 -0.35 25.72
C GLY A 531 -40.23 -0.40 27.24
N HIS A 532 -39.20 -0.83 27.98
CA HIS A 532 -39.16 -0.81 29.44
C HIS A 532 -38.02 0.08 29.92
N SER A 533 -38.24 0.87 30.97
CA SER A 533 -37.20 1.69 31.59
C SER A 533 -36.13 0.79 32.21
N GLN A 534 -35.04 0.55 31.45
CA GLN A 534 -33.84 -0.14 31.91
C GLN A 534 -32.73 0.87 32.17
N THR A 535 -31.70 0.48 32.93
CA THR A 535 -30.51 1.29 33.12
C THR A 535 -29.72 1.41 31.83
N GLY A 536 -29.70 2.62 31.26
CA GLY A 536 -28.90 2.96 30.08
C GLY A 536 -27.46 3.30 30.43
N LEU A 537 -27.19 3.90 31.59
CA LEU A 537 -25.84 4.22 32.06
C LEU A 537 -25.70 3.84 33.53
N THR A 538 -24.76 2.98 33.87
CA THR A 538 -24.36 2.70 35.25
C THR A 538 -23.05 3.39 35.58
N LEU A 539 -23.03 4.15 36.67
CA LEU A 539 -21.82 4.67 37.29
C LEU A 539 -21.60 3.92 38.59
N ALA A 540 -20.54 3.13 38.73
CA ALA A 540 -20.34 2.21 39.85
C ALA A 540 -18.96 2.33 40.52
N GLY A 541 -18.30 3.48 40.41
CA GLY A 541 -17.09 3.83 41.16
C GLY A 541 -17.26 5.08 42.03
N HIS A 542 -16.43 5.23 43.07
CA HIS A 542 -16.33 6.45 43.89
C HIS A 542 -15.52 7.52 43.17
N ALA A 543 -16.14 8.62 42.73
CA ALA A 543 -15.55 9.43 41.68
C ALA A 543 -16.15 10.82 41.43
N ALA A 544 -15.45 11.58 40.59
CA ALA A 544 -15.91 12.80 39.94
C ALA A 544 -16.48 12.49 38.54
N TYR A 545 -17.76 12.79 38.36
CA TYR A 545 -18.52 12.61 37.13
C TYR A 545 -19.14 13.94 36.69
N LEU A 546 -18.95 14.29 35.42
CA LEU A 546 -19.64 15.38 34.76
C LEU A 546 -20.47 14.82 33.60
N VAL A 547 -21.78 14.77 33.77
CA VAL A 547 -22.74 14.30 32.76
C VAL A 547 -23.68 15.46 32.46
N THR A 548 -23.50 16.10 31.31
CA THR A 548 -24.19 17.35 30.97
C THR A 548 -24.67 17.37 29.52
N GLY A 549 -25.88 17.87 29.28
CA GLY A 549 -26.42 18.05 27.93
C GLY A 549 -26.59 16.73 27.17
N ASN A 550 -27.09 15.69 27.85
CA ASN A 550 -27.32 14.37 27.27
C ASN A 550 -28.82 14.03 27.30
N HIS A 551 -29.31 13.41 26.24
CA HIS A 551 -30.70 12.96 26.14
C HIS A 551 -30.81 11.45 26.42
N PHE A 552 -31.50 11.07 27.50
CA PHE A 552 -31.82 9.67 27.83
C PHE A 552 -33.29 9.40 27.55
N GLU A 553 -33.56 8.52 26.59
CA GLU A 553 -34.91 8.17 26.14
C GLU A 553 -35.21 6.71 26.47
N ASN A 554 -36.33 6.46 27.16
CA ASN A 554 -36.75 5.13 27.60
C ASN A 554 -35.70 4.36 28.43
N CYS A 555 -34.79 5.06 29.09
CA CYS A 555 -33.78 4.48 29.96
C CYS A 555 -33.37 5.44 31.09
N THR A 556 -32.73 4.90 32.12
CA THR A 556 -32.29 5.65 33.30
C THR A 556 -30.77 5.65 33.42
N MET A 557 -30.25 6.61 34.18
CA MET A 557 -28.91 6.55 34.73
C MET A 557 -29.01 5.98 36.15
N ALA A 558 -28.21 4.95 36.46
CA ALA A 558 -28.13 4.36 37.78
C ALA A 558 -26.77 4.61 38.42
N LEU A 559 -26.82 4.86 39.73
CA LEU A 559 -25.64 4.94 40.58
C LEU A 559 -25.51 3.60 41.30
N GLY A 560 -24.32 3.00 41.25
CA GLY A 560 -24.04 1.69 41.84
C GLY A 560 -24.19 1.66 43.37
N PRO A 561 -24.22 0.47 43.97
CA PRO A 561 -24.39 0.31 45.43
C PRO A 561 -23.22 0.87 46.24
N ASP A 562 -22.05 1.04 45.60
CA ASP A 562 -20.85 1.61 46.21
C ASP A 562 -20.94 3.14 46.34
N TRP A 563 -22.05 3.79 45.96
CA TRP A 563 -22.21 5.23 46.15
C TRP A 563 -22.45 5.57 47.64
N GLY A 564 -21.43 6.13 48.29
CA GLY A 564 -21.56 6.81 49.58
C GLY A 564 -22.23 8.20 49.43
N THR A 565 -21.90 9.12 50.32
CA THR A 565 -22.37 10.52 50.25
C THR A 565 -21.91 11.19 48.95
N ILE A 566 -22.86 11.74 48.17
CA ILE A 566 -22.55 12.53 46.97
C ILE A 566 -21.90 13.84 47.42
N GLU A 567 -20.64 14.07 47.07
CA GLU A 567 -20.04 15.40 47.16
C GLU A 567 -20.56 16.25 46.00
N PRO A 568 -21.42 17.25 46.25
CA PRO A 568 -22.04 18.04 45.18
C PRO A 568 -21.05 18.87 44.37
N ASP A 569 -19.86 19.15 44.91
CA ASP A 569 -18.82 19.96 44.24
C ASP A 569 -18.00 19.18 43.20
N THR A 570 -18.04 17.84 43.22
CA THR A 570 -17.27 16.97 42.32
C THR A 570 -18.11 16.27 41.27
N ASN A 571 -19.44 16.26 41.44
CA ASN A 571 -20.37 15.56 40.57
C ASN A 571 -21.48 16.50 40.06
N LEU A 572 -21.56 16.66 38.74
CA LEU A 572 -22.53 17.54 38.07
C LEU A 572 -23.35 16.76 37.06
N PHE A 573 -24.68 16.75 37.26
CA PHE A 573 -25.65 16.10 36.39
C PHE A 573 -26.63 17.15 35.86
N SER A 574 -26.60 17.42 34.56
CA SER A 574 -27.57 18.25 33.86
C SER A 574 -28.12 17.41 32.70
N ILE A 575 -29.31 16.85 32.91
CA ILE A 575 -30.02 16.02 31.93
C ILE A 575 -30.92 16.92 31.10
#